data_AF-C6XYJ2-F1
#
_entry.id   AF-C6XYJ2-F1
#
_cell.length_a   1.000
_cell.length_b   1.000
_cell.length_c   1.000
_cell.angle_alpha   90.00
_cell.angle_beta   90.00
_cell.angle_gamma   90.00
#
_symmetry.space_group_name_H-M   'P 1'
#
loop_
_entity.id
_entity.type
_entity.pdbx_description
1 polymer ?
#
loop_
_entity_poly.entity_id
_entity_poly.type
_entity_poly.pdbx_seq_one_letter_code
_entity_poly.pdbx_strand_id
1 'polypeptide(L)'
;MYKSKFKLALHWLLITLGFYIFWVLSYLILTKFATSEVSRFHHSKESIWDQLTAADIFWYIMFVFGVALVTYVIKQCIKYAPNRRIAALLYALLIIVSVGMLVDKLIETTTFLYIIPHFIINIVFLFPIAYALFKATGKVENDV
;
A
#
# COMPACT_ATOMS: atom_id res chain seq x y z
N MET A 1 9.62 36.87 0.60
CA MET A 1 8.73 36.26 -0.40
C MET A 1 7.72 35.36 0.31
N TYR A 2 6.56 35.91 0.67
CA TYR A 2 5.45 35.13 1.25
C TYR A 2 4.97 34.11 0.21
N LYS A 3 5.48 32.87 0.26
CA LYS A 3 4.93 31.77 -0.52
C LYS A 3 3.51 31.54 0.00
N SER A 4 2.51 32.03 -0.74
CA SER A 4 1.09 31.89 -0.42
C SER A 4 0.78 30.48 0.10
N LYS A 5 0.23 30.38 1.32
CA LYS A 5 -0.17 29.10 1.94
C LYS A 5 -1.10 28.30 1.01
N PHE A 6 -1.87 28.99 0.18
CA PHE A 6 -2.72 28.41 -0.86
C PHE A 6 -1.94 27.67 -1.95
N LYS A 7 -0.84 28.25 -2.45
CA LYS A 7 0.02 27.60 -3.46
C LYS A 7 0.68 26.34 -2.90
N LEU A 8 1.07 26.37 -1.62
CA LEU A 8 1.61 25.20 -0.92
C LEU A 8 0.56 24.09 -0.78
N ALA A 9 -0.66 24.45 -0.37
CA ALA A 9 -1.77 23.51 -0.22
C ALA A 9 -2.16 22.86 -1.56
N LEU A 10 -2.27 23.66 -2.63
CA LEU A 10 -2.61 23.16 -3.97
C LEU A 10 -1.55 22.20 -4.51
N HIS A 11 -0.27 22.52 -4.31
CA HIS A 11 0.82 21.62 -4.70
C HIS A 11 0.75 20.28 -3.94
N TRP A 12 0.42 20.34 -2.64
CA TRP A 12 0.30 19.14 -1.81
C TRP A 12 -0.92 18.28 -2.18
N LEU A 13 -2.01 18.92 -2.59
CA LEU A 13 -3.19 18.25 -3.09
C LEU A 13 -2.88 17.50 -4.40
N LEU A 14 -2.14 18.11 -5.33
CA LEU A 14 -1.71 17.46 -6.57
C LEU A 14 -0.79 16.25 -6.30
N ILE A 15 0.13 16.35 -5.34
CA ILE A 15 0.99 15.22 -4.94
C ILE A 15 0.13 14.09 -4.36
N THR A 16 -0.84 14.43 -3.51
CA THR A 16 -1.74 13.44 -2.89
C THR A 16 -2.59 12.73 -3.94
N LEU A 17 -3.10 13.46 -4.93
CA LEU A 17 -3.86 12.90 -6.03
C LEU A 17 -3.00 11.98 -6.90
N GLY A 18 -1.80 12.42 -7.29
CA GLY A 18 -0.86 11.62 -8.07
C GLY A 18 -0.44 10.35 -7.34
N PHE A 19 -0.16 10.46 -6.03
CA PHE A 19 0.07 9.32 -5.15
C PHE A 19 -1.12 8.35 -5.17
N TYR A 20 -2.34 8.85 -5.03
CA TYR A 20 -3.52 8.00 -4.98
C TYR A 20 -3.70 7.19 -6.27
N ILE A 21 -3.57 7.82 -7.43
CA ILE A 21 -3.66 7.13 -8.73
C ILE A 21 -2.56 6.06 -8.84
N PHE A 22 -1.31 6.41 -8.53
CA PHE A 22 -0.19 5.46 -8.53
C PHE A 22 -0.44 4.28 -7.59
N TRP A 23 -0.91 4.56 -6.37
CA TRP A 23 -1.18 3.55 -5.36
C TRP A 23 -2.31 2.61 -5.80
N VAL A 24 -3.44 3.13 -6.30
CA VAL A 24 -4.56 2.32 -6.78
C VAL A 24 -4.11 1.39 -7.91
N LEU A 25 -3.41 1.91 -8.91
CA LEU A 25 -2.92 1.10 -10.03
C LEU A 25 -1.95 0.00 -9.55
N SER A 26 -1.00 0.36 -8.70
CA SER A 26 -0.04 -0.60 -8.15
C SER A 26 -0.74 -1.66 -7.31
N TYR A 27 -1.70 -1.26 -6.47
CA TYR A 27 -2.49 -2.15 -5.64
C TYR A 27 -3.28 -3.15 -6.49
N LEU A 28 -3.94 -2.71 -7.56
CA LEU A 28 -4.69 -3.60 -8.45
C LEU A 28 -3.78 -4.64 -9.12
N ILE A 29 -2.62 -4.23 -9.62
CA ILE A 29 -1.65 -5.14 -10.25
C ILE A 29 -1.13 -6.17 -9.25
N LEU A 30 -0.65 -5.70 -8.09
CA LEU A 30 -0.09 -6.55 -7.05
C LEU A 30 -1.14 -7.53 -6.52
N THR A 31 -2.36 -7.06 -6.29
CA THR A 31 -3.41 -7.92 -5.74
C THR A 31 -3.94 -8.91 -6.77
N LYS A 32 -4.00 -8.53 -8.06
CA LYS A 32 -4.33 -9.45 -9.15
C LYS A 32 -3.29 -10.58 -9.24
N PHE A 33 -2.01 -10.24 -9.16
CA PHE A 33 -0.95 -11.24 -9.14
C PHE A 33 -1.07 -12.18 -7.92
N ALA A 34 -1.21 -11.61 -6.72
CA ALA A 34 -1.32 -12.42 -5.51
C ALA A 34 -2.58 -13.32 -5.49
N THR A 35 -3.71 -12.84 -6.01
CA THR A 35 -4.93 -13.65 -6.15
C THR A 35 -4.81 -14.72 -7.23
N SER A 36 -4.12 -14.47 -8.35
CA SER A 36 -3.87 -15.51 -9.35
C SER A 36 -2.99 -16.64 -8.79
N GLU A 37 -2.00 -16.29 -7.97
CA GLU A 37 -1.13 -17.27 -7.32
C GLU A 37 -1.89 -18.11 -6.28
N VAL A 38 -2.74 -17.48 -5.45
CA VAL A 38 -3.64 -18.19 -4.54
C VAL A 38 -4.56 -19.15 -5.30
N SER A 39 -5.10 -18.72 -6.45
CA SER A 39 -5.94 -19.58 -7.29
C SER A 39 -5.15 -20.78 -7.83
N ARG A 40 -3.92 -20.54 -8.32
CA ARG A 40 -3.04 -21.57 -8.87
C ARG A 40 -2.74 -22.64 -7.82
N PHE A 41 -2.33 -22.23 -6.62
CA PHE A 41 -2.02 -23.17 -5.54
C PHE A 41 -3.26 -23.93 -5.05
N HIS A 42 -4.42 -23.29 -4.99
CA HIS A 42 -5.66 -23.94 -4.55
C HIS A 42 -6.11 -25.07 -5.48
N HIS A 43 -5.90 -24.92 -6.80
CA HIS A 43 -6.32 -25.90 -7.81
C HIS A 43 -5.22 -26.90 -8.18
N SER A 44 -3.98 -26.68 -7.74
CA SER A 44 -2.88 -27.61 -7.99
C SER A 44 -2.88 -28.79 -7.02
N LYS A 45 -2.62 -30.00 -7.51
CA LYS A 45 -2.49 -31.21 -6.68
C LYS A 45 -1.03 -31.59 -6.39
N GLU A 46 -0.07 -30.89 -6.98
CA GLU A 46 1.36 -31.15 -6.86
C GLU A 46 1.98 -30.34 -5.72
N SER A 47 3.18 -30.71 -5.26
CA SER A 47 3.85 -29.96 -4.20
C SER A 47 4.24 -28.56 -4.71
N ILE A 48 4.25 -27.56 -3.81
CA ILE A 48 4.60 -26.16 -4.13
C ILE A 48 6.00 -26.07 -4.77
N TRP A 49 6.90 -26.96 -4.40
CA TRP A 49 8.28 -26.99 -4.88
C TRP A 49 8.40 -27.52 -6.30
N ASP A 50 7.50 -28.42 -6.72
CA ASP A 50 7.53 -29.02 -8.06
C ASP A 50 6.97 -28.08 -9.13
N GLN A 51 6.20 -27.06 -8.72
CA GLN A 51 5.57 -26.07 -9.61
C GLN A 51 6.36 -24.78 -9.80
N LEU A 52 7.47 -24.62 -9.07
CA LEU A 52 8.28 -23.40 -9.12
C LEU A 52 9.17 -23.39 -10.37
N THR A 53 8.70 -22.70 -11.43
CA THR A 53 9.55 -22.44 -12.61
C THR A 53 10.46 -21.24 -12.38
N ALA A 54 11.55 -21.13 -13.15
CA ALA A 54 12.42 -19.95 -13.13
C ALA A 54 11.65 -18.65 -13.50
N ALA A 55 10.61 -18.76 -14.33
CA ALA A 55 9.73 -17.64 -14.65
C ALA A 55 8.88 -17.21 -13.44
N ASP A 56 8.38 -18.15 -12.65
CA ASP A 56 7.62 -17.84 -11.42
C ASP A 56 8.49 -17.12 -10.40
N ILE A 57 9.73 -17.58 -10.23
CA ILE A 57 10.71 -16.93 -9.33
C ILE A 57 10.92 -15.46 -9.76
N PHE A 58 11.09 -15.21 -11.05
CA PHE A 58 11.21 -13.85 -11.57
C PHE A 58 9.98 -12.99 -11.23
N TRP A 59 8.77 -13.51 -11.43
CA TRP A 59 7.54 -12.78 -11.13
C TRP A 59 7.34 -12.55 -9.62
N TYR A 60 7.73 -13.49 -8.75
CA TYR A 60 7.73 -13.26 -7.31
C TYR A 60 8.72 -12.17 -6.88
N ILE A 61 9.91 -12.12 -7.48
CA ILE A 61 10.88 -11.05 -7.24
C ILE A 61 10.29 -9.70 -7.68
N MET A 62 9.66 -9.65 -8.86
CA MET A 62 8.98 -8.44 -9.36
C MET A 62 7.83 -8.00 -8.45
N PHE A 63 7.06 -8.95 -7.91
CA PHE A 63 6.00 -8.67 -6.93
C PHE A 63 6.57 -8.05 -5.65
N VAL A 64 7.61 -8.66 -5.06
CA VAL A 64 8.28 -8.12 -3.86
C VAL A 64 8.86 -6.73 -4.13
N PHE A 65 9.50 -6.55 -5.29
CA PHE A 65 10.03 -5.25 -5.71
C PHE A 65 8.91 -4.20 -5.85
N GLY A 66 7.78 -4.56 -6.44
CA GLY A 66 6.61 -3.68 -6.57
C GLY A 66 6.06 -3.26 -5.21
N VAL A 67 5.89 -4.21 -4.27
CA VAL A 67 5.47 -3.92 -2.89
C VAL A 67 6.47 -2.97 -2.19
N ALA A 68 7.77 -3.23 -2.35
CA ALA A 68 8.82 -2.39 -1.78
C ALA A 68 8.83 -0.98 -2.37
N LEU A 69 8.62 -0.85 -3.69
CA LEU A 69 8.55 0.44 -4.38
C LEU A 69 7.36 1.27 -3.88
N VAL A 70 6.17 0.68 -3.77
CA VAL A 70 4.98 1.38 -3.26
C VAL A 70 5.21 1.82 -1.82
N THR A 71 5.73 0.94 -0.97
CA THR A 71 6.10 1.25 0.42
C THR A 71 7.11 2.40 0.49
N TYR A 72 8.10 2.43 -0.41
CA TYR A 72 9.07 3.49 -0.51
C TYR A 72 8.42 4.83 -0.91
N VAL A 73 7.53 4.83 -1.91
CA VAL A 73 6.80 6.04 -2.34
C VAL A 73 5.96 6.60 -1.19
N ILE A 74 5.20 5.75 -0.48
CA ILE A 74 4.44 6.17 0.72
C ILE A 74 5.35 6.87 1.73
N LYS A 75 6.50 6.27 2.03
CA LYS A 75 7.49 6.84 2.96
C LYS A 75 8.02 8.20 2.49
N GLN A 76 8.30 8.36 1.20
CA GLN A 76 8.76 9.65 0.65
C GLN A 76 7.67 10.72 0.71
N CYS A 77 6.44 10.38 0.33
CA CYS A 77 5.29 11.29 0.39
C CYS A 77 5.06 11.82 1.82
N ILE A 78 5.14 10.94 2.84
CA ILE A 78 5.03 11.36 4.24
C ILE A 78 6.25 12.20 4.68
N LYS A 79 7.47 11.80 4.30
CA LYS A 79 8.70 12.50 4.73
C LYS A 79 8.75 13.96 4.25
N TYR A 80 8.31 14.21 3.02
CA TYR A 80 8.30 15.54 2.38
C TYR A 80 7.00 16.32 2.60
N ALA A 81 6.11 15.83 3.46
CA ALA A 81 4.91 16.55 3.84
C ALA A 81 5.20 17.79 4.70
N PRO A 82 4.35 18.85 4.64
CA PRO A 82 4.51 20.03 5.49
C PRO A 82 4.21 19.64 6.95
N ASN A 83 3.28 18.72 7.15
CA ASN A 83 2.98 18.09 8.41
C ASN A 83 2.91 16.57 8.25
N ARG A 84 3.93 15.87 8.75
CA ARG A 84 4.09 14.42 8.58
C ARG A 84 2.98 13.62 9.26
N ARG A 85 2.48 14.08 10.42
CA ARG A 85 1.41 13.39 11.15
C ARG A 85 0.09 13.45 10.37
N ILE A 86 -0.27 14.64 9.91
CA ILE A 86 -1.50 14.83 9.13
C ILE A 86 -1.43 14.05 7.81
N ALA A 87 -0.29 14.11 7.10
CA ALA A 87 -0.11 13.34 5.87
C ALA A 87 -0.21 11.83 6.10
N ALA A 88 0.42 11.31 7.17
CA ALA A 88 0.31 9.90 7.52
C ALA A 88 -1.14 9.49 7.82
N LEU A 89 -1.90 10.30 8.56
CA LEU A 89 -3.32 10.04 8.83
C LEU A 89 -4.16 10.07 7.54
N LEU A 90 -3.92 11.04 6.65
CA LEU A 90 -4.64 11.14 5.38
C LEU A 90 -4.37 9.91 4.50
N TYR A 91 -3.11 9.48 4.37
CA TYR A 91 -2.78 8.28 3.60
C TYR A 91 -3.32 7.00 4.26
N ALA A 92 -3.26 6.87 5.58
CA ALA A 92 -3.87 5.74 6.29
C ALA A 92 -5.37 5.66 6.03
N LEU A 93 -6.09 6.77 6.21
CA LEU A 93 -7.54 6.83 5.99
C LEU A 93 -7.88 6.45 4.55
N LEU A 94 -7.17 7.03 3.59
CA LEU A 94 -7.41 6.80 2.18
C LEU A 94 -7.15 5.34 1.78
N ILE A 95 -6.10 4.70 2.30
CA ILE A 95 -5.80 3.28 2.06
C ILE A 95 -6.85 2.38 2.74
N ILE A 96 -7.14 2.60 4.03
CA ILE A 96 -8.08 1.77 4.79
C ILE A 96 -9.49 1.84 4.19
N VAL A 97 -9.99 3.04 3.90
CA VAL A 97 -11.34 3.22 3.33
C VAL A 97 -11.42 2.61 1.93
N SER A 98 -10.41 2.83 1.09
CA SER A 98 -10.39 2.30 -0.28
C SER A 98 -10.36 0.77 -0.30
N VAL A 99 -9.50 0.15 0.52
CA VAL A 99 -9.43 -1.31 0.61
C VAL A 99 -10.66 -1.87 1.32
N GLY A 100 -11.18 -1.21 2.34
CA GLY A 100 -12.41 -1.61 3.04
C GLY A 100 -13.60 -1.71 2.09
N MET A 101 -13.85 -0.67 1.28
CA MET A 101 -14.91 -0.70 0.25
C MET A 101 -14.69 -1.78 -0.80
N LEU A 102 -13.43 -2.06 -1.16
CA LEU A 102 -13.09 -3.14 -2.10
C LEU A 102 -13.36 -4.51 -1.49
N VAL A 103 -12.89 -4.75 -0.27
CA VAL A 103 -13.07 -6.01 0.45
C VAL A 103 -14.55 -6.28 0.72
N ASP A 104 -15.32 -5.28 1.12
CA ASP A 104 -16.77 -5.39 1.33
C ASP A 104 -17.48 -5.95 0.08
N LYS A 105 -17.20 -5.35 -1.09
CA LYS A 105 -17.72 -5.84 -2.37
C LYS A 105 -17.19 -7.22 -2.78
N LEU A 106 -15.95 -7.55 -2.40
CA LEU A 106 -15.39 -8.87 -2.68
C LEU A 106 -16.03 -9.96 -1.82
N ILE A 107 -16.32 -9.69 -0.54
CA ILE A 107 -16.97 -10.65 0.36
C ILE A 107 -18.32 -11.12 -0.21
N GLU A 108 -19.06 -10.22 -0.86
CA GLU A 108 -20.34 -10.54 -1.49
C GLU A 108 -20.21 -11.46 -2.72
N THR A 109 -19.03 -11.51 -3.36
CA THR A 109 -18.86 -12.08 -4.71
C THR A 109 -17.81 -13.19 -4.81
N THR A 110 -16.98 -13.42 -3.79
CA THR A 110 -15.92 -14.42 -3.81
C THR A 110 -15.73 -15.15 -2.48
N THR A 111 -14.91 -16.21 -2.47
CA THR A 111 -14.56 -16.94 -1.25
C THR A 111 -13.48 -16.20 -0.45
N PHE A 112 -13.51 -16.37 0.88
CA PHE A 112 -12.59 -15.69 1.80
C PHE A 112 -11.10 -15.86 1.44
N LEU A 113 -10.74 -16.99 0.84
CA LEU A 113 -9.38 -17.29 0.38
C LEU A 113 -8.83 -16.20 -0.56
N TYR A 114 -9.66 -15.68 -1.47
CA TYR A 114 -9.27 -14.64 -2.44
C TYR A 114 -9.17 -13.24 -1.82
N ILE A 115 -9.62 -13.07 -0.58
CA ILE A 115 -9.61 -11.80 0.13
C ILE A 115 -8.30 -11.62 0.91
N ILE A 116 -7.68 -12.73 1.33
CA ILE A 116 -6.44 -12.75 2.12
C ILE A 116 -5.32 -11.89 1.48
N PRO A 117 -5.05 -11.96 0.17
CA PRO A 117 -4.05 -11.11 -0.47
C PRO A 117 -4.27 -9.61 -0.28
N HIS A 118 -5.53 -9.16 -0.27
CA HIS A 118 -5.88 -7.76 -0.07
C HIS A 118 -5.48 -7.28 1.33
N PHE A 119 -5.74 -8.10 2.35
CA PHE A 119 -5.34 -7.78 3.73
C PHE A 119 -3.83 -7.75 3.91
N ILE A 120 -3.11 -8.75 3.38
CA ILE A 120 -1.65 -8.84 3.51
C ILE A 120 -0.98 -7.61 2.88
N ILE A 121 -1.33 -7.31 1.63
CA ILE A 121 -0.77 -6.16 0.90
C ILE A 121 -1.07 -4.85 1.63
N ASN A 122 -2.29 -4.70 2.15
CA ASN A 122 -2.69 -3.50 2.88
C ASN A 122 -1.88 -3.33 4.18
N ILE A 123 -1.72 -4.39 4.97
CA ILE A 123 -0.92 -4.35 6.20
C ILE A 123 0.52 -3.88 5.90
N VAL A 124 1.11 -4.38 4.81
CA VAL A 124 2.45 -3.96 4.38
C VAL A 124 2.49 -2.47 4.03
N PHE A 125 1.47 -1.95 3.33
CA PHE A 125 1.39 -0.52 2.99
C PHE A 125 1.11 0.39 4.20
N LEU A 126 0.44 -0.11 5.22
CA LEU A 126 0.18 0.62 6.47
C LEU A 126 1.42 0.67 7.38
N PHE A 127 2.32 -0.30 7.30
CA PHE A 127 3.54 -0.35 8.10
C PHE A 127 4.38 0.95 8.08
N PRO A 128 4.79 1.51 6.92
CA PRO A 128 5.55 2.77 6.88
C PRO A 128 4.76 3.96 7.47
N ILE A 129 3.43 3.91 7.44
CA ILE A 129 2.55 4.96 7.96
C ILE A 129 2.50 4.89 9.48
N ALA A 130 2.27 3.69 10.04
CA ALA A 130 2.32 3.45 11.47
C ALA A 130 3.69 3.85 12.04
N TYR A 131 4.78 3.43 11.40
CA TYR A 131 6.14 3.82 11.79
C TYR A 131 6.33 5.35 11.81
N ALA A 132 5.82 6.05 10.80
CA ALA A 132 5.91 7.51 10.75
C ALA A 132 5.10 8.20 11.86
N LEU A 133 3.93 7.66 12.23
CA LEU A 133 3.11 8.16 13.34
C LEU A 133 3.84 7.99 14.68
N PHE A 134 4.31 6.78 15.00
CA PHE A 134 5.03 6.53 16.26
C PHE A 134 6.31 7.35 16.38
N LYS A 135 7.09 7.45 15.31
CA LYS A 135 8.31 8.28 15.30
C LYS A 135 8.02 9.77 15.45
N ALA A 136 6.89 10.25 14.93
CA ALA A 136 6.48 11.63 15.12
C ALA A 136 6.03 11.89 16.57
N THR A 137 5.46 10.90 17.26
CA THR A 137 5.06 11.00 18.67
C THR A 137 6.26 11.08 19.61
N GLY A 138 7.25 10.19 19.46
CA GLY A 138 8.46 10.19 20.32
C GLY A 138 9.36 11.42 20.19
N LYS A 139 9.17 12.28 19.18
CA LYS A 139 9.85 13.58 19.11
C LYS A 139 9.19 14.67 19.95
N VAL A 140 7.87 14.62 20.13
CA VAL A 140 7.16 15.64 20.93
C VAL A 140 7.37 15.45 22.42
N GLU A 141 7.75 14.25 22.85
CA GLU A 141 8.04 13.92 24.24
C GLU A 141 9.46 14.32 24.69
N ASN A 142 10.38 14.58 23.75
CA ASN A 142 11.77 14.98 24.06
C ASN A 142 12.02 16.51 23.94
N ASP A 143 11.00 17.28 23.54
CA ASP A 143 11.06 18.74 23.36
C ASP A 143 10.21 19.48 24.42
N VAL A 144 9.90 18.84 25.56
CA VAL A 144 9.26 19.43 26.75
C VAL A 144 10.22 19.41 27.92
#